data_AF-A0A7X4ESW3-F1
#
_entry.id   AF-A0A7X4ESW3-F1
#
_cell.length_a   1.000
_cell.length_b   1.000
_cell.length_c   1.000
_cell.angle_alpha   90.00
_cell.angle_beta   90.00
_cell.angle_gamma   90.00
#
_symmetry.space_group_name_H-M   'P 1'
#
loop_
_entity.id
_entity.type
_entity.pdbx_description
1 polymer ?
#
loop_
_entity_poly.entity_id
_entity_poly.type
_entity_poly.pdbx_seq_one_letter_code
_entity_poly.pdbx_strand_id
1 'polypeptide(L)'
;MAICSGHTMEKQMFANKITIFCVAMSFAVTAHQTYSQAPVTMPEMMVYDLDAVEANERGGMVARTISAATIRVTHAEWAAGSRVPNHNHPDEHIIYVIEGRMRAFSGEQETVVEAGQF
;
A
#
# COMPACT_ATOMS: atom_id res chain seq x y z
N MET A 1 10.01 -1.59 6.83
CA MET A 1 8.57 -1.36 6.98
C MET A 1 8.43 0.14 7.13
N ALA A 2 8.19 0.81 6.00
CA ALA A 2 7.79 2.22 6.06
C ALA A 2 6.29 2.21 6.40
N ILE A 3 5.95 2.36 7.68
CA ILE A 3 4.59 2.69 8.09
C ILE A 3 4.44 4.19 7.91
N CYS A 4 3.62 4.60 6.94
CA CYS A 4 3.20 5.99 6.86
C CYS A 4 1.83 6.11 7.53
N SER A 5 1.84 6.36 8.84
CA SER A 5 0.65 6.78 9.58
C SER A 5 0.70 8.29 9.78
N GLY A 6 -0.34 9.00 9.36
CA GLY A 6 -0.55 10.41 9.70
C GLY A 6 0.44 11.46 9.14
N HIS A 7 1.42 11.10 8.30
CA HIS A 7 2.42 12.04 7.77
C HIS A 7 2.69 11.91 6.26
N THR A 8 2.80 13.07 5.61
CA THR A 8 3.02 13.33 4.18
C THR A 8 4.10 12.43 3.55
N MET A 9 3.83 11.74 2.44
CA MET A 9 4.87 10.98 1.74
C MET A 9 5.63 11.84 0.72
N GLU A 10 6.77 12.42 1.13
CA GLU A 10 7.47 13.41 0.30
C GLU A 10 8.39 12.80 -0.76
N LYS A 11 7.79 12.35 -1.87
CA LYS A 11 8.47 11.77 -3.05
C LYS A 11 8.92 10.34 -2.79
N GLN A 12 8.91 9.50 -3.82
CA GLN A 12 9.60 8.22 -3.79
C GLN A 12 10.45 8.12 -5.03
N MET A 13 11.70 7.66 -4.90
CA MET A 13 12.60 7.47 -6.03
C MET A 13 13.02 6.01 -6.14
N PHE A 14 12.78 5.44 -7.31
CA PHE A 14 13.02 4.04 -7.61
C PHE A 14 14.33 3.90 -8.39
N ALA A 15 15.31 3.20 -7.82
CA ALA A 15 16.62 3.10 -8.47
C ALA A 15 16.69 1.99 -9.53
N ASN A 16 15.82 0.98 -9.45
CA ASN A 16 15.74 -0.19 -10.32
C ASN A 16 14.27 -0.51 -10.64
N LYS A 17 13.99 -1.50 -11.51
CA LYS A 17 12.64 -2.09 -11.58
C LYS A 17 12.29 -2.63 -10.20
N ILE A 18 11.20 -2.14 -9.63
CA ILE A 18 10.84 -2.42 -8.24
C ILE A 18 9.42 -2.91 -8.19
N THR A 19 9.28 -4.02 -7.49
CA THR A 19 8.01 -4.66 -7.22
C THR A 19 7.64 -4.36 -5.78
N ILE A 20 6.47 -3.77 -5.56
CA ILE A 20 6.01 -3.36 -4.24
C ILE A 20 4.67 -4.01 -3.94
N PHE A 21 4.56 -4.47 -2.70
CA PHE A 21 3.29 -4.84 -2.09
C PHE A 21 2.83 -3.74 -1.15
N CYS A 22 1.66 -3.19 -1.46
CA CYS A 22 1.07 -2.05 -0.78
C CYS A 22 -0.23 -2.47 -0.11
N VAL A 23 -0.33 -2.28 1.21
CA VAL A 23 -1.55 -2.52 1.98
C VAL A 23 -2.04 -1.18 2.53
N ALA A 24 -3.20 -0.72 2.04
CA ALA A 24 -3.87 0.44 2.60
C ALA A 24 -5.02 0.00 3.50
N MET A 25 -5.07 0.50 4.74
CA MET A 25 -6.12 0.22 5.71
C MET A 25 -6.92 1.48 6.02
N SER A 26 -8.24 1.39 5.90
CA SER A 26 -9.17 2.45 6.27
C SER A 26 -9.84 2.11 7.60
N PHE A 27 -9.71 2.99 8.60
CA PHE A 27 -10.42 2.86 9.88
C PHE A 27 -11.45 3.98 10.03
N ALA A 28 -12.73 3.62 10.12
CA ALA A 28 -13.77 4.53 10.59
C ALA A 28 -14.00 4.28 12.09
N VAL A 29 -13.46 5.13 12.96
CA VAL A 29 -13.76 5.08 14.40
C VAL A 29 -15.12 5.74 14.62
N THR A 30 -16.19 4.95 14.60
CA THR A 30 -17.50 5.40 15.09
C THR A 30 -17.68 4.86 16.51
N ALA A 31 -17.61 5.74 17.50
CA ALA A 31 -17.88 5.38 18.90
C ALA A 31 -19.38 5.10 19.08
N HIS A 32 -19.82 3.90 18.74
CA HIS A 32 -21.13 3.40 19.16
C HIS A 32 -20.94 2.38 20.28
N GLN A 33 -21.18 2.83 21.51
CA GLN A 33 -21.52 1.92 22.59
C GLN A 33 -22.93 1.37 22.33
N THR A 34 -23.00 0.19 21.72
CA THR A 34 -24.18 -0.64 21.74
C THR A 34 -23.73 -2.09 21.90
N TYR A 35 -23.84 -2.60 23.13
CA TYR A 35 -23.85 -4.05 23.38
C TYR A 35 -25.12 -4.62 22.78
N SER A 36 -25.09 -4.90 21.48
CA SER A 36 -26.11 -5.69 20.78
C SER A 36 -25.47 -7.02 20.44
N GLN A 37 -26.22 -8.11 20.64
CA GLN A 37 -25.82 -9.46 20.26
C GLN A 37 -25.72 -9.55 18.74
N ALA A 38 -24.62 -9.07 18.18
CA ALA A 38 -24.30 -9.23 16.77
C ALA A 38 -24.13 -10.74 16.50
N PRO A 39 -24.79 -11.29 15.48
CA PRO A 39 -24.53 -12.66 15.05
C PRO A 39 -23.03 -12.82 14.81
N VAL A 40 -22.44 -13.90 15.32
CA VAL A 40 -21.07 -14.28 14.97
C VAL A 40 -21.08 -14.59 13.47
N THR A 41 -20.71 -13.61 12.64
CA THR A 41 -20.51 -13.83 11.21
C THR A 41 -19.24 -14.66 11.07
N MET A 42 -19.36 -15.85 10.49
CA MET A 42 -18.21 -16.66 10.14
C MET A 42 -17.33 -15.85 9.18
N PRO A 43 -16.03 -15.69 9.46
CA PRO A 43 -15.14 -14.98 8.55
C PRO A 43 -15.08 -15.76 7.24
N GLU A 44 -15.44 -15.10 6.14
CA GLU A 44 -15.26 -15.64 4.79
C GLU A 44 -13.84 -15.34 4.33
N MET A 45 -13.08 -16.38 4.01
CA MET A 45 -11.76 -16.23 3.40
C MET A 45 -11.93 -16.14 1.89
N MET A 46 -11.46 -15.03 1.32
CA MET A 46 -11.36 -14.87 -0.12
C MET A 46 -9.91 -14.98 -0.55
N VAL A 47 -9.66 -15.80 -1.58
CA VAL A 47 -8.35 -15.94 -2.22
C VAL A 47 -8.43 -15.25 -3.56
N TYR A 48 -7.46 -14.37 -3.83
CA TYR A 48 -7.36 -13.66 -5.08
C TYR A 48 -6.05 -14.00 -5.78
N ASP A 49 -6.13 -14.22 -7.09
CA ASP A 49 -4.98 -14.24 -7.97
C ASP A 49 -4.75 -12.82 -8.51
N LEU A 50 -3.66 -12.19 -8.07
CA LEU A 50 -3.30 -10.84 -8.49
C LEU A 50 -2.93 -10.78 -9.97
N ASP A 51 -2.40 -11.85 -10.57
CA ASP A 51 -1.98 -11.85 -11.97
C ASP A 51 -3.18 -11.91 -12.93
N ALA A 52 -4.31 -12.43 -12.45
CA ALA A 52 -5.59 -12.41 -13.16
C ALA A 52 -6.29 -11.03 -13.13
N VAL A 53 -5.79 -10.09 -12.32
CA VAL A 53 -6.34 -8.73 -12.25
C VAL A 53 -5.79 -7.88 -13.39
N GLU A 54 -6.66 -7.14 -14.06
CA GLU A 54 -6.25 -6.21 -15.11
C GLU A 54 -5.27 -5.17 -14.58
N ALA A 55 -4.16 -4.99 -15.28
CA ALA A 55 -3.15 -4.04 -14.91
C ALA A 55 -3.56 -2.61 -15.30
N ASN A 56 -3.35 -1.67 -14.39
CA ASN A 56 -3.45 -0.25 -14.66
C ASN A 56 -2.06 0.34 -14.87
N GLU A 57 -1.86 1.01 -16.00
CA GLU A 57 -0.60 1.69 -16.30
C GLU A 57 -0.71 3.20 -16.07
N ARG A 58 0.22 3.76 -15.30
CA ARG A 58 0.25 5.20 -15.04
C ARG A 58 1.67 5.68 -14.78
N GLY A 59 2.19 6.52 -15.67
CA GLY A 59 3.43 7.28 -15.42
C GLY A 59 4.64 6.41 -15.06
N GLY A 60 4.83 5.29 -15.78
CA GLY A 60 5.94 4.35 -15.53
C GLY A 60 5.69 3.31 -14.43
N MET A 61 4.48 3.30 -13.85
CA MET A 61 3.99 2.26 -12.95
C MET A 61 3.02 1.33 -13.68
N VAL A 62 3.14 0.03 -13.45
CA VAL A 62 2.14 -0.99 -13.80
C VAL A 62 1.62 -1.56 -12.48
N ALA A 63 0.32 -1.43 -12.20
CA ALA A 63 -0.25 -1.82 -10.92
C ALA A 63 -1.47 -2.71 -11.08
N ARG A 64 -1.56 -3.75 -10.25
CA ARG A 64 -2.73 -4.62 -10.10
C ARG A 64 -3.25 -4.45 -8.68
N THR A 65 -4.55 -4.18 -8.54
CA THR A 65 -5.14 -3.80 -7.26
C THR A 65 -6.41 -4.56 -6.98
N ILE A 66 -6.51 -5.10 -5.77
CA ILE A 66 -7.73 -5.69 -5.22
C ILE A 66 -8.17 -4.81 -4.06
N SER A 67 -9.45 -4.47 -4.04
CA SER A 67 -10.07 -3.71 -2.95
C SER A 67 -11.09 -4.60 -2.27
N ALA A 68 -10.87 -4.89 -0.99
CA ALA A 68 -11.86 -5.46 -0.08
C ALA A 68 -12.54 -4.32 0.70
N ALA A 69 -13.42 -4.66 1.64
CA ALA A 69 -14.21 -3.68 2.39
C ALA A 69 -13.37 -2.66 3.19
N THR A 70 -12.24 -3.08 3.76
CA THR A 70 -11.40 -2.24 4.64
C THR A 70 -9.93 -2.23 4.27
N ILE A 71 -9.53 -3.08 3.32
CA ILE A 71 -8.15 -3.26 2.91
C ILE A 71 -8.08 -3.16 1.39
N ARG A 72 -7.11 -2.38 0.91
CA ARG A 72 -6.71 -2.41 -0.49
C ARG A 72 -5.30 -3.00 -0.59
N VAL A 73 -5.15 -3.99 -1.46
CA VAL A 73 -3.87 -4.62 -1.76
C VAL A 73 -3.48 -4.25 -3.19
N THR A 74 -2.30 -3.67 -3.35
CA THR A 74 -1.75 -3.31 -4.65
C THR A 74 -0.41 -3.99 -4.83
N HIS A 75 -0.27 -4.71 -5.94
CA HIS A 75 1.00 -5.18 -6.46
C HIS A 75 1.41 -4.28 -7.62
N ALA A 76 2.52 -3.56 -7.48
CA ALA A 76 2.92 -2.56 -8.45
C ALA A 76 4.40 -2.66 -8.81
N GLU A 77 4.66 -2.45 -10.09
CA GLU A 77 5.98 -2.43 -10.70
C GLU A 77 6.28 -1.02 -11.18
N TRP A 78 7.41 -0.43 -10.75
CA TRP A 78 7.88 0.85 -11.25
C TRP A 78 9.11 0.68 -12.13
N ALA A 79 9.15 1.38 -13.26
CA ALA A 79 10.37 1.52 -14.04
C ALA A 79 11.46 2.26 -13.24
N ALA A 80 12.73 1.93 -13.49
CA ALA A 80 13.86 2.62 -12.87
C ALA A 80 13.82 4.13 -13.16
N GLY A 81 14.13 4.95 -12.16
CA GLY A 81 14.06 6.41 -12.23
C GLY A 81 12.66 7.01 -12.06
N SER A 82 11.61 6.17 -12.02
CA SER A 82 10.24 6.63 -11.77
C SER A 82 10.13 7.39 -10.46
N ARG A 83 9.18 8.31 -10.41
CA ARG A 83 8.86 9.08 -9.21
C ARG A 83 7.37 9.10 -8.97
N VAL A 84 6.99 8.83 -7.74
CA VAL A 84 5.61 9.06 -7.28
C VAL A 84 5.52 10.51 -6.77
N PRO A 85 4.61 11.34 -7.30
CA PRO A 85 4.38 12.68 -6.78
C PRO A 85 4.01 12.64 -5.30
N ASN A 86 4.39 13.70 -4.58
CA ASN A 86 3.95 13.88 -3.20
C ASN A 86 2.41 13.92 -3.17
N HIS A 87 1.82 13.10 -2.31
CA HIS A 87 0.40 13.06 -2.06
C HIS A 87 0.16 12.55 -0.63
N ASN A 88 -1.05 12.79 -0.15
CA ASN A 88 -1.54 12.25 1.10
C ASN A 88 -2.85 11.50 0.86
N HIS A 89 -3.15 10.61 1.78
CA HIS A 89 -4.45 9.96 1.88
C HIS A 89 -4.73 9.75 3.39
N PRO A 90 -6.01 9.63 3.79
CA PRO A 90 -6.37 9.44 5.20
C PRO A 90 -6.11 8.00 5.69
N ASP A 91 -5.75 7.09 4.79
CA ASP A 91 -5.56 5.67 5.07
C ASP A 91 -4.14 5.40 5.57
N GLU A 92 -3.97 4.38 6.40
CA GLU A 92 -2.62 3.91 6.73
C GLU A 92 -2.08 3.12 5.53
N HIS A 93 -0.85 3.40 5.12
CA HIS A 93 -0.23 2.71 3.99
C HIS A 93 1.07 2.04 4.39
N ILE A 94 1.11 0.73 4.16
CA ILE A 94 2.27 -0.12 4.39
C ILE A 94 2.88 -0.47 3.05
N ILE A 95 4.18 -0.24 2.92
CA ILE A 95 4.94 -0.50 1.71
C ILE A 95 5.98 -1.56 1.98
N TYR A 96 5.95 -2.63 1.17
CA TYR A 96 6.92 -3.72 1.19
C TYR A 96 7.59 -3.87 -0.18
N VAL A 97 8.91 -3.82 -0.22
CA VAL A 97 9.68 -4.02 -1.46
C VAL A 97 9.95 -5.50 -1.64
N ILE A 98 9.44 -6.07 -2.74
CA ILE A 98 9.64 -7.46 -3.15
C ILE A 98 10.94 -7.58 -3.95
N GLU A 99 11.19 -6.64 -4.87
CA GLU A 99 12.40 -6.60 -5.70
C GLU A 99 12.94 -5.18 -5.84
N GLY A 100 14.26 -5.03 -5.94
CA GLY A 100 14.93 -3.74 -6.12
C GLY A 100 15.10 -2.92 -4.83
N ARG A 101 15.15 -1.58 -4.96
CA ARG A 101 15.36 -0.65 -3.83
C ARG A 101 14.65 0.70 -4.03
N MET A 102 13.89 1.12 -3.05
CA MET A 102 13.14 2.37 -3.06
C MET A 102 13.75 3.37 -2.07
N ARG A 103 13.83 4.64 -2.45
CA ARG A 103 13.95 5.76 -1.51
C ARG A 103 12.55 6.23 -1.15
N ALA A 104 12.12 5.94 0.07
CA ALA A 104 10.85 6.38 0.63
C ALA A 104 11.05 7.63 1.48
N PHE A 105 10.04 8.48 1.51
CA PHE A 105 10.06 9.70 2.29
C PHE A 105 8.76 9.81 3.08
N SER A 106 8.86 10.15 4.36
CA SER A 106 7.74 10.40 5.26
C SER A 106 8.02 11.68 6.07
N GLY A 107 7.30 12.75 5.76
CA GLY A 107 7.66 14.11 6.14
C GLY A 107 9.06 14.44 5.64
N GLU A 108 9.91 14.91 6.55
CA GLU A 108 11.32 15.22 6.27
C GLU A 108 12.25 13.99 6.35
N GLN A 109 11.72 12.83 6.77
CA GLN A 109 12.52 11.63 6.93
C GLN A 109 12.64 10.88 5.62
N GLU A 110 13.88 10.54 5.25
CA GLU A 110 14.19 9.66 4.13
C GLU A 110 14.59 8.28 4.64
N THR A 111 14.11 7.23 3.99
CA THR A 111 14.50 5.84 4.25
C THR A 111 14.74 5.11 2.94
N VAL A 112 15.86 4.40 2.85
CA VAL A 112 16.10 3.45 1.76
C VAL A 112 15.53 2.09 2.19
N VAL A 113 14.64 1.53 1.37
CA VAL A 113 14.02 0.23 1.60
C VAL A 113 14.44 -0.71 0.48
N GLU A 114 15.14 -1.78 0.82
CA GLU A 114 15.52 -2.83 -0.11
C GLU A 114 14.58 -4.04 -0.01
N ALA A 115 14.67 -4.91 -1.00
CA ALA A 115 13.92 -6.16 -1.01
C ALA A 115 14.09 -6.94 0.30
N GLY A 116 12.97 -7.35 0.90
CA GLY A 116 12.98 -8.16 2.13
C GLY A 116 13.26 -7.39 3.43
N GLN A 117 13.50 -6.08 3.39
CA GLN A 117 13.71 -5.28 4.59
C GLN A 117 12.39 -4.81 5.24
N PHE A 118 12.34 -4.90 6.57
CA PHE A 118 11.22 -4.51 7.45
C PHE A 118 11.66 -3.45 8.48
#